data_AF-A0A520DW16-F1
#
_entry.id   AF-A0A520DW16-F1
#
_cell.length_a   1.000
_cell.length_b   1.000
_cell.length_c   1.000
_cell.angle_alpha   90.00
_cell.angle_beta   90.00
_cell.angle_gamma   90.00
#
_symmetry.space_group_name_H-M   'P 1'
#
loop_
_entity.id
_entity.type
_entity.pdbx_description
1 polymer ?
#
loop_
_entity_poly.entity_id
_entity_poly.type
_entity_poly.pdbx_seq_one_letter_code
_entity_poly.pdbx_strand_id
1 'polypeptide(L)'
;MFEKLFRKKSISKILKDAASGYGDHENTLHKTLGVRDLTAFGIAAIIGAGIFSTIGKASADGGPAVIFLFIFTAVACSFAAFAYAEFASMVPVSGSAYTYSYVAFGELVAWIIGWSLIMEYSIGNITVAISWSDYFTGLLSSIKIPFLNINGIHVPDWATMDYLSAYNGHKIAEALSAAGKN
;
A
#
# COMPACT_ATOMS: atom_id res chain seq x y z
N MET A 1 5.53 -10.52 -35.82
CA MET A 1 5.28 -11.11 -34.49
C MET A 1 5.42 -10.07 -33.39
N PHE A 2 6.50 -9.27 -33.36
CA PHE A 2 6.71 -8.23 -32.34
C PHE A 2 5.76 -7.01 -32.41
N GLU A 3 5.16 -6.70 -33.57
CA GLU A 3 4.20 -5.58 -33.68
C GLU A 3 2.96 -5.75 -32.79
N LYS A 4 2.54 -6.99 -32.50
CA LYS A 4 1.41 -7.23 -31.59
C LYS A 4 1.75 -6.91 -30.13
N LEU A 5 3.04 -6.96 -29.75
CA LEU A 5 3.48 -6.73 -28.36
C LEU A 5 3.49 -5.24 -27.99
N PHE A 6 3.59 -4.32 -28.95
CA PHE A 6 3.60 -2.87 -28.69
C PHE A 6 2.30 -2.17 -29.09
N ARG A 7 1.22 -2.93 -29.28
CA ARG A 7 -0.07 -2.37 -29.65
C ARG A 7 -0.57 -1.43 -28.56
N LYS A 8 -0.82 -0.19 -28.92
CA LYS A 8 -1.42 0.81 -28.03
C LYS A 8 -2.95 0.72 -28.12
N LYS A 9 -3.63 0.90 -27.00
CA LYS A 9 -5.09 1.02 -26.98
C LYS A 9 -5.42 2.47 -27.23
N SER A 10 -6.28 2.73 -28.23
CA SER A 10 -6.68 4.11 -28.52
C SER A 10 -7.51 4.68 -27.37
N ILE A 11 -7.29 5.95 -27.08
CA ILE A 11 -8.02 6.67 -26.04
C ILE A 11 -9.53 6.64 -26.34
N SER A 12 -9.93 6.80 -27.60
CA SER A 12 -11.32 6.72 -28.03
C SER A 12 -11.97 5.37 -27.70
N LYS A 13 -11.22 4.26 -27.82
CA LYS A 13 -11.72 2.94 -27.43
C LYS A 13 -11.84 2.81 -25.91
N ILE A 14 -10.86 3.31 -25.15
CA ILE A 14 -10.90 3.30 -23.68
C ILE A 14 -12.09 4.11 -23.15
N LEU A 15 -12.33 5.30 -23.70
CA LEU A 15 -13.48 6.14 -23.33
C LEU A 15 -14.81 5.48 -23.71
N LYS A 16 -14.87 4.83 -24.88
CA LYS A 16 -16.06 4.07 -25.30
C LYS A 16 -16.33 2.89 -24.36
N ASP A 17 -15.29 2.10 -24.05
CA ASP A 17 -15.39 0.97 -23.12
C ASP A 17 -15.80 1.44 -21.71
N ALA A 18 -15.29 2.58 -21.25
CA ALA A 18 -15.66 3.18 -19.97
C ALA A 18 -17.11 3.70 -19.96
N ALA A 19 -17.60 4.23 -21.09
CA ALA A 19 -18.97 4.71 -21.24
C ALA A 19 -19.98 3.57 -21.40
N SER A 20 -19.57 2.43 -21.99
CA SER A 20 -20.42 1.24 -22.14
C SER A 20 -20.53 0.38 -20.89
N GLY A 21 -19.78 0.71 -19.83
CA GLY A 21 -19.67 -0.12 -18.63
C GLY A 21 -18.68 -1.29 -18.82
N TYR A 22 -17.92 -1.60 -17.77
CA TYR A 22 -17.12 -2.83 -17.71
C TYR A 22 -17.97 -3.93 -17.04
N GLY A 23 -18.52 -4.85 -17.83
CA GLY A 23 -19.36 -5.97 -17.36
C GLY A 23 -20.87 -5.74 -17.56
N ASP A 24 -21.69 -6.77 -17.31
CA ASP A 24 -23.17 -6.86 -17.45
C ASP A 24 -23.97 -5.86 -16.58
N HIS A 25 -23.37 -4.74 -16.18
CA HIS A 25 -24.02 -3.70 -15.40
C HIS A 25 -24.49 -2.57 -16.32
N GLU A 26 -25.75 -2.64 -16.74
CA GLU A 26 -26.46 -1.62 -17.54
C GLU A 26 -26.57 -0.23 -16.86
N ASN A 27 -26.07 -0.07 -15.63
CA ASN A 27 -26.20 1.16 -14.86
C ASN A 27 -24.85 1.84 -14.59
N THR A 28 -24.67 3.04 -15.14
CA THR A 28 -23.53 3.91 -14.85
C THR A 28 -23.67 4.57 -13.48
N LEU A 29 -22.61 4.55 -12.66
CA LEU A 29 -22.57 5.25 -11.37
C LEU A 29 -22.68 6.78 -11.55
N HIS A 30 -23.48 7.42 -10.70
CA HIS A 30 -23.58 8.88 -10.66
C HIS A 30 -22.29 9.49 -10.07
N LYS A 31 -21.68 10.44 -10.79
CA LYS A 31 -20.47 11.13 -10.34
C LYS A 31 -20.82 12.18 -9.29
N THR A 32 -20.65 11.85 -8.01
CA THR A 32 -20.95 12.76 -6.88
C THR A 32 -19.71 13.30 -6.18
N LEU A 33 -18.54 12.69 -6.35
CA LEU A 33 -17.32 13.12 -5.68
C LEU A 33 -16.77 14.43 -6.28
N GLY A 34 -16.66 15.45 -5.43
CA GLY A 34 -16.00 16.71 -5.75
C GLY A 34 -14.51 16.72 -5.41
N VAL A 35 -13.87 17.87 -5.61
CA VAL A 35 -12.43 18.05 -5.35
C VAL A 35 -12.07 17.74 -3.90
N ARG A 36 -12.91 18.16 -2.95
CA ARG A 36 -12.68 17.91 -1.51
C ARG A 36 -12.74 16.42 -1.19
N ASP A 37 -13.72 15.72 -1.73
CA ASP A 37 -13.90 14.28 -1.49
C ASP A 37 -12.74 13.48 -2.08
N LEU A 38 -12.30 13.82 -3.29
CA LEU A 38 -11.16 13.19 -3.95
C LEU A 38 -9.83 13.50 -3.25
N THR A 39 -9.66 14.72 -2.72
CA THR A 39 -8.48 15.10 -1.95
C THR A 39 -8.44 14.34 -0.62
N ALA A 40 -9.57 14.27 0.09
CA ALA A 40 -9.69 13.51 1.33
C ALA A 40 -9.45 12.01 1.10
N PHE A 41 -9.98 11.46 0.01
CA PHE A 41 -9.73 10.08 -0.40
C PHE A 41 -8.24 9.82 -0.65
N GLY A 42 -7.56 10.72 -1.36
CA GLY A 42 -6.11 10.63 -1.59
C GLY A 42 -5.30 10.67 -0.29
N ILE A 43 -5.63 11.58 0.64
CA ILE A 43 -4.98 11.66 1.95
C ILE A 43 -5.21 10.36 2.74
N ALA A 44 -6.44 9.85 2.77
CA ALA A 44 -6.79 8.61 3.45
C ALA A 44 -6.09 7.38 2.86
N ALA A 45 -5.85 7.35 1.54
CA ALA A 45 -5.13 6.27 0.88
C ALA A 45 -3.61 6.31 1.15
N ILE A 46 -3.04 7.50 1.42
CA ILE A 46 -1.59 7.68 1.68
C ILE A 46 -1.26 7.54 3.17
N ILE A 47 -2.06 8.13 4.06
CA ILE A 47 -1.84 8.07 5.51
C ILE A 47 -2.34 6.72 6.02
N GLY A 48 -1.41 5.77 6.13
CA GLY A 48 -1.66 4.43 6.66
C GLY A 48 -0.67 4.03 7.74
N ALA A 49 -0.72 2.75 8.10
CA ALA A 49 0.10 2.17 9.17
C ALA A 49 1.62 2.34 8.95
N GLY A 50 2.05 2.44 7.69
CA GLY A 50 3.45 2.63 7.30
C GLY A 50 4.10 3.90 7.84
N ILE A 51 3.38 5.03 7.96
CA ILE A 51 3.99 6.25 8.51
C ILE A 51 4.23 6.12 10.02
N PHE A 52 3.36 5.41 10.72
CA PHE A 52 3.42 5.25 12.17
C PHE A 52 4.50 4.23 12.58
N SER A 53 4.65 3.14 11.81
CA SER A 53 5.62 2.08 12.12
C SER A 53 7.03 2.37 11.57
N THR A 54 7.13 2.80 10.31
CA THR A 54 8.43 2.84 9.62
C THR A 54 9.26 4.07 9.97
N ILE A 55 8.64 5.21 10.30
CA ILE A 55 9.38 6.43 10.70
C ILE A 55 10.18 6.20 11.98
N GLY A 56 9.59 5.52 12.97
CA GLY A 56 10.25 5.25 14.25
C GLY A 56 11.54 4.45 14.06
N LYS A 57 11.46 3.37 13.26
CA LYS A 57 12.61 2.54 12.92
C LYS A 57 13.65 3.30 12.10
N ALA A 58 13.23 4.03 11.06
CA ALA A 58 14.12 4.83 10.24
C ALA A 58 14.84 5.93 11.04
N SER A 59 14.18 6.51 12.05
CA SER A 59 14.77 7.51 12.94
C SER A 59 15.74 6.87 13.95
N ALA A 60 15.42 5.67 14.44
CA ALA A 60 16.31 4.92 15.33
C ALA A 60 17.61 4.50 14.61
N ASP A 61 17.50 4.02 13.38
CA ASP A 61 18.64 3.54 12.59
C ASP A 61 19.43 4.69 11.93
N GLY A 62 18.74 5.70 11.40
CA GLY A 62 19.31 6.81 10.62
C GLY A 62 19.56 8.11 11.40
N GLY A 63 19.10 8.19 12.65
CA GLY A 63 19.25 9.37 13.49
C GLY A 63 18.43 10.59 13.02
N PRO A 64 18.68 11.78 13.59
CA PRO A 64 17.88 12.99 13.32
C PRO A 64 17.97 13.47 11.87
N ALA A 65 18.97 13.01 11.10
CA ALA A 65 19.13 13.36 9.69
C ALA A 65 18.06 12.73 8.76
N VAL A 66 17.25 11.78 9.25
CA VAL A 66 16.18 11.13 8.48
C VAL A 66 15.19 12.15 7.87
N ILE A 67 15.04 13.33 8.50
CA ILE A 67 14.19 14.40 7.97
C ILE A 67 14.62 14.87 6.57
N PHE A 68 15.92 14.90 6.29
CA PHE A 68 16.42 15.28 4.96
C PHE A 68 16.07 14.23 3.90
N LEU A 69 16.05 12.94 4.28
CA LEU A 69 15.58 11.86 3.41
C LEU A 69 14.10 11.99 3.10
N PHE A 70 13.27 12.36 4.09
CA PHE A 70 11.85 12.61 3.87
C PHE A 70 11.60 13.81 2.95
N ILE A 71 12.33 14.91 3.12
CA ILE A 71 12.21 16.09 2.24
C ILE A 71 12.57 15.71 0.80
N PHE A 72 13.69 15.01 0.60
CA PHE A 72 14.10 14.56 -0.72
C PHE A 72 13.06 13.64 -1.37
N THR A 73 12.55 12.67 -0.59
CA THR A 73 11.50 11.74 -1.04
C THR A 73 10.21 12.48 -1.43
N ALA A 74 9.80 13.48 -0.63
CA ALA A 74 8.61 14.29 -0.92
C ALA A 74 8.74 15.07 -2.24
N VAL A 75 9.92 15.62 -2.53
CA VAL A 75 10.20 16.29 -3.81
C VAL A 75 10.15 15.29 -4.97
N ALA A 76 10.78 14.12 -4.84
CA ALA A 76 10.73 13.08 -5.86
C ALA A 76 9.30 12.59 -6.15
N CYS A 77 8.51 12.33 -5.10
CA CYS A 77 7.10 11.95 -5.21
C CYS A 77 6.24 13.03 -5.85
N SER A 78 6.57 14.32 -5.65
CA SER A 78 5.84 15.44 -6.24
C SER A 78 5.99 15.47 -7.78
N PHE A 79 7.19 15.18 -8.30
CA PHE A 79 7.38 15.06 -9.76
C PHE A 79 6.58 13.90 -10.34
N ALA A 80 6.56 12.75 -9.67
CA ALA A 80 5.71 11.64 -10.07
C ALA A 80 4.22 12.03 -10.03
N ALA A 81 3.76 12.66 -8.95
CA ALA A 81 2.37 13.11 -8.80
C ALA A 81 1.93 14.06 -9.91
N PHE A 82 2.78 14.99 -10.35
CA PHE A 82 2.47 15.88 -11.46
C PHE A 82 2.35 15.14 -12.80
N ALA A 83 3.22 14.16 -13.07
CA ALA A 83 3.08 13.32 -14.27
C ALA A 83 1.76 12.52 -14.23
N TYR A 84 1.39 11.96 -13.08
CA TYR A 84 0.11 11.27 -12.91
C TYR A 84 -1.09 12.21 -13.06
N ALA A 85 -1.01 13.44 -12.56
CA ALA A 85 -2.06 14.44 -12.74
C ALA A 85 -2.28 14.80 -14.22
N GLU A 86 -1.20 14.92 -14.99
CA GLU A 86 -1.27 15.12 -16.45
C GLU A 86 -1.99 13.95 -17.13
N PHE A 87 -1.58 12.70 -16.85
CA PHE A 87 -2.25 11.51 -17.40
C PHE A 87 -3.72 11.39 -16.98
N ALA A 88 -4.05 11.69 -15.72
CA ALA A 88 -5.42 11.66 -15.23
C ALA A 88 -6.31 12.70 -15.92
N SER A 89 -5.76 13.88 -16.25
CA SER A 89 -6.48 14.91 -17.01
C SER A 89 -6.70 14.55 -18.48
N MET A 90 -5.75 13.85 -19.10
CA MET A 90 -5.83 13.42 -20.51
C MET A 90 -6.72 12.18 -20.70
N VAL A 91 -6.71 11.26 -19.75
CA VAL A 91 -7.43 9.97 -19.83
C VAL A 91 -8.34 9.82 -18.60
N PRO A 92 -9.50 10.51 -18.58
CA PRO A 92 -10.39 10.59 -17.42
C PRO A 92 -11.26 9.33 -17.28
N VAL A 93 -10.61 8.19 -17.15
CA VAL A 93 -11.25 6.89 -16.93
C VAL A 93 -10.79 6.30 -15.60
N SER A 94 -11.60 5.43 -15.03
CA SER A 94 -11.19 4.63 -13.89
C SER A 94 -10.05 3.70 -14.33
N GLY A 95 -8.82 4.06 -13.98
CA GLY A 95 -7.61 3.37 -14.38
C GLY A 95 -6.39 3.98 -13.68
N SER A 96 -5.43 3.12 -13.34
CA SER A 96 -4.16 3.51 -12.73
C SER A 96 -3.02 3.39 -13.77
N ALA A 97 -1.76 3.26 -13.31
CA ALA A 97 -0.57 3.20 -14.14
C ALA A 97 -0.62 2.17 -15.28
N TYR A 98 -1.36 1.06 -15.11
CA TYR A 98 -1.63 0.08 -16.16
C TYR A 98 -2.30 0.72 -17.39
N THR A 99 -3.37 1.49 -17.19
CA THR A 99 -4.11 2.13 -18.29
C THR A 99 -3.26 3.20 -18.96
N TYR A 100 -2.53 3.99 -18.17
CA TYR A 100 -1.66 5.06 -18.70
C TYR A 100 -0.50 4.51 -19.52
N SER A 101 0.15 3.45 -19.03
CA SER A 101 1.23 2.77 -19.76
C SER A 101 0.74 2.06 -21.02
N TYR A 102 -0.48 1.54 -21.04
CA TYR A 102 -1.07 0.97 -22.25
C TYR A 102 -1.26 2.03 -23.35
N VAL A 103 -1.67 3.24 -22.96
CA VAL A 103 -1.80 4.37 -23.89
C VAL A 103 -0.43 4.88 -24.34
N ALA A 104 0.52 5.03 -23.42
CA ALA A 104 1.83 5.63 -23.72
C ALA A 104 2.78 4.68 -24.47
N PHE A 105 2.94 3.45 -23.97
CA PHE A 105 4.01 2.52 -24.36
C PHE A 105 3.50 1.24 -25.05
N GLY A 106 2.24 0.87 -24.83
CA GLY A 106 1.61 -0.29 -25.45
C GLY A 106 1.59 -1.55 -24.57
N GLU A 107 1.06 -2.62 -25.15
CA GLU A 107 0.59 -3.83 -24.45
C GLU A 107 1.65 -4.53 -23.57
N LEU A 108 2.89 -4.71 -24.06
CA LEU A 108 3.94 -5.41 -23.29
C LEU A 108 4.34 -4.65 -22.02
N VAL A 109 4.58 -3.35 -22.14
CA VAL A 109 4.97 -2.51 -21.00
C VAL A 109 3.81 -2.41 -20.00
N ALA A 110 2.58 -2.25 -20.51
CA ALA A 110 1.39 -2.25 -19.67
C ALA A 110 1.21 -3.58 -18.94
N TRP A 111 1.44 -4.71 -19.61
CA TRP A 111 1.35 -6.04 -19.00
C TRP A 111 2.37 -6.22 -17.86
N ILE A 112 3.64 -5.81 -18.07
CA ILE A 112 4.66 -5.85 -17.01
C ILE A 112 4.24 -4.99 -15.82
N ILE A 113 3.80 -3.74 -16.08
CA ILE A 113 3.33 -2.83 -15.04
C ILE A 113 2.09 -3.40 -14.32
N GLY A 114 1.18 -4.04 -15.05
CA GLY A 114 0.00 -4.69 -14.47
C GLY A 114 0.38 -5.78 -13.46
N TRP A 115 1.32 -6.65 -13.81
CA TRP A 115 1.82 -7.65 -12.87
C TRP A 115 2.57 -7.04 -11.68
N SER A 116 3.35 -5.99 -11.93
CA SER A 116 4.02 -5.23 -10.86
C SER A 116 3.00 -4.65 -9.88
N LEU A 117 1.93 -4.02 -10.37
CA LEU A 117 0.87 -3.44 -9.53
C LEU A 117 0.15 -4.50 -8.71
N ILE A 118 -0.16 -5.67 -9.28
CA ILE A 118 -0.80 -6.77 -8.52
C ILE A 118 0.09 -7.19 -7.34
N MET A 119 1.39 -7.35 -7.58
CA MET A 119 2.34 -7.69 -6.52
C MET A 119 2.48 -6.57 -5.50
N GLU A 120 2.58 -5.32 -5.95
CA GLU A 120 2.70 -4.13 -5.10
C GLU A 120 1.50 -3.98 -4.17
N TYR A 121 0.27 -4.06 -4.69
CA TYR A 121 -0.95 -4.01 -3.88
C TYR A 121 -1.05 -5.19 -2.91
N SER A 122 -0.61 -6.39 -3.32
CA SER A 122 -0.63 -7.58 -2.45
C SER A 122 0.32 -7.41 -1.26
N ILE A 123 1.57 -7.04 -1.52
CA ILE A 123 2.58 -6.82 -0.47
C ILE A 123 2.22 -5.62 0.39
N GLY A 124 1.70 -4.55 -0.21
CA GLY A 124 1.22 -3.36 0.49
C GLY A 124 0.12 -3.69 1.50
N ASN A 125 -0.90 -4.46 1.08
CA ASN A 125 -1.98 -4.88 1.97
C ASN A 125 -1.50 -5.78 3.12
N ILE A 126 -0.57 -6.69 2.85
CA ILE A 126 0.05 -7.54 3.89
C ILE A 126 0.79 -6.64 4.91
N THR A 127 1.58 -5.68 4.44
CA THR A 127 2.34 -4.77 5.30
C THR A 127 1.42 -3.91 6.18
N VAL A 128 0.31 -3.42 5.61
CA VAL A 128 -0.71 -2.68 6.37
C VAL A 128 -1.36 -3.55 7.44
N ALA A 129 -1.69 -4.81 7.11
CA ALA A 129 -2.30 -5.75 8.06
C ALA A 129 -1.36 -6.06 9.22
N ILE A 130 -0.06 -6.32 8.95
CA ILE A 130 0.96 -6.55 9.98
C ILE A 130 1.05 -5.34 10.91
N SER A 131 1.26 -4.15 10.35
CA SER A 131 1.43 -2.96 11.18
C SER A 131 0.18 -2.63 12.01
N TRP A 132 -1.02 -2.86 11.47
CA TRP A 132 -2.25 -2.69 12.25
C TRP A 132 -2.35 -3.72 13.40
N SER A 133 -1.95 -4.97 13.15
CA SER A 133 -1.90 -6.01 14.18
C SER A 133 -0.96 -5.65 15.33
N ASP A 134 0.23 -5.11 15.01
CA ASP A 134 1.20 -4.65 16.01
C ASP A 134 0.62 -3.53 16.89
N TYR A 135 -0.03 -2.53 16.27
CA TYR A 135 -0.70 -1.47 17.02
C TYR A 135 -1.83 -1.99 17.90
N PHE A 136 -2.63 -2.93 17.38
CA PHE A 136 -3.76 -3.50 18.10
C PHE A 136 -3.31 -4.34 19.31
N THR A 137 -2.31 -5.20 19.15
CA THR A 137 -1.76 -6.01 20.25
C THR A 137 -1.04 -5.15 21.27
N GLY A 138 -0.30 -4.13 20.83
CA GLY A 138 0.27 -3.10 21.70
C GLY A 138 -0.78 -2.35 22.51
N LEU A 139 -1.89 -1.96 21.89
CA LEU A 139 -3.03 -1.35 22.57
C LEU A 139 -3.64 -2.29 23.61
N LEU A 140 -3.90 -3.55 23.26
CA LEU A 140 -4.45 -4.55 24.18
C LEU A 140 -3.55 -4.75 25.41
N SER A 141 -2.24 -4.83 25.22
CA SER A 141 -1.29 -4.95 26.34
C SER A 141 -1.27 -3.71 27.24
N SER A 142 -1.54 -2.53 26.67
CA SER A 142 -1.54 -1.24 27.38
C SER A 142 -2.88 -0.88 28.02
N ILE A 143 -3.97 -1.55 27.64
CA ILE A 143 -5.30 -1.31 28.17
C ILE A 143 -5.35 -1.63 29.67
N LYS A 144 -5.74 -0.63 30.46
CA LYS A 144 -5.99 -0.78 31.90
C LYS A 144 -7.44 -0.39 32.17
N ILE A 145 -8.24 -1.34 32.64
CA ILE A 145 -9.64 -1.11 33.01
C ILE A 145 -9.80 -1.47 34.49
N PRO A 146 -9.62 -0.49 35.40
CA PRO A 146 -9.60 -0.74 36.84
C PRO A 146 -10.88 -1.38 37.37
N PHE A 147 -12.04 -0.99 36.84
CA PHE A 147 -13.35 -1.52 37.26
C PHE A 147 -13.55 -3.01 36.90
N LEU A 148 -12.89 -3.49 35.83
CA LEU A 148 -12.96 -4.88 35.38
C LEU A 148 -11.75 -5.72 35.83
N ASN A 149 -10.84 -5.15 36.63
CA ASN A 149 -9.57 -5.75 37.05
C ASN A 149 -8.69 -6.23 35.88
N ILE A 150 -8.78 -5.57 34.72
CA ILE A 150 -7.98 -5.87 33.51
C ILE A 150 -6.75 -4.97 33.52
N ASN A 151 -5.56 -5.56 33.63
CA ASN A 151 -4.26 -4.89 33.59
C ASN A 151 -3.46 -5.36 32.37
N GLY A 152 -3.97 -5.08 31.18
CA GLY A 152 -3.44 -5.55 29.91
C GLY A 152 -4.01 -6.90 29.50
N ILE A 153 -4.32 -7.04 28.21
CA ILE A 153 -4.66 -8.31 27.57
C ILE A 153 -3.43 -8.73 26.76
N HIS A 154 -2.71 -9.74 27.25
CA HIS A 154 -1.56 -10.28 26.54
C HIS A 154 -2.01 -11.31 25.51
N VAL A 155 -1.79 -10.99 24.24
CA VAL A 155 -1.99 -11.93 23.13
C VAL A 155 -0.66 -12.66 22.91
N PRO A 156 -0.64 -14.01 22.93
CA PRO A 156 0.59 -14.76 22.68
C PRO A 156 1.16 -14.50 21.28
N ASP A 157 2.48 -14.39 21.17
CA ASP A 157 3.17 -14.05 19.91
C ASP A 157 2.86 -15.03 18.77
N TRP A 158 2.71 -16.32 19.06
CA TRP A 158 2.35 -17.34 18.06
C TRP A 158 0.97 -17.11 17.43
N ALA A 159 0.09 -16.35 18.09
CA ALA A 159 -1.23 -16.00 17.57
C ALA A 159 -1.21 -14.73 16.70
N THR A 160 -0.11 -13.98 16.72
CA THR A 160 0.04 -12.68 16.04
C THR A 160 1.04 -12.72 14.89
N MET A 161 1.90 -13.75 14.83
CA MET A 161 2.93 -13.91 13.80
C MET A 161 2.74 -15.15 12.94
N ASP A 162 3.33 -15.12 11.75
CA ASP A 162 3.32 -16.27 10.83
C ASP A 162 4.18 -17.42 11.36
N TYR A 163 3.91 -18.62 10.84
CA TYR A 163 4.63 -19.84 11.24
C TYR A 163 6.15 -19.73 11.11
N LEU A 164 6.64 -19.06 10.06
CA LEU A 164 8.07 -18.97 9.80
C LEU A 164 8.76 -18.07 10.84
N SER A 165 8.16 -16.92 11.17
CA SER A 165 8.65 -16.04 12.24
C SER A 165 8.60 -16.72 13.60
N ALA A 166 7.51 -17.45 13.91
CA ALA A 166 7.39 -18.21 15.14
C ALA A 166 8.47 -19.30 15.26
N TYR A 167 8.72 -20.06 14.18
CA TYR A 167 9.74 -21.10 14.13
C TYR A 167 11.16 -20.54 14.29
N ASN A 168 11.47 -19.45 13.61
CA ASN A 168 12.77 -18.79 13.72
C ASN A 168 12.98 -18.18 15.11
N GLY A 169 11.95 -17.54 15.68
CA GLY A 169 11.97 -17.02 17.04
C GLY A 169 12.23 -18.11 18.08
N HIS A 170 11.57 -19.28 17.92
CA HIS A 170 11.81 -20.43 18.78
C HIS A 170 13.25 -20.93 18.73
N LYS A 171 13.84 -21.07 17.52
CA LYS A 171 15.25 -21.46 17.38
C LYS A 171 16.21 -20.48 18.04
N ILE A 172 15.94 -19.17 17.91
CA ILE A 172 16.76 -18.13 18.53
C ILE A 172 16.66 -18.24 20.06
N ALA A 173 15.45 -18.44 20.59
CA ALA A 173 15.23 -18.61 22.03
C ALA A 173 15.93 -19.87 22.56
N GLU A 174 15.87 -21.00 21.85
CA GLU A 174 16.61 -22.22 22.21
C GLU A 174 18.12 -22.00 22.20
N ALA A 175 18.65 -21.31 21.18
CA ALA A 175 20.07 -21.00 21.08
C ALA A 175 20.55 -20.08 22.22
N LEU A 176 19.74 -19.08 22.61
CA LEU A 176 20.03 -18.18 23.74
C LEU A 176 19.98 -18.91 25.08
N SER A 177 18.99 -19.80 25.26
CA SER A 177 18.86 -20.64 26.45
C SER A 177 20.03 -21.62 26.59
N ALA A 178 20.47 -22.24 25.48
CA ALA A 178 21.66 -23.09 25.45
C ALA A 178 22.97 -22.30 25.70
N ALA A 179 23.01 -21.01 25.35
CA ALA A 179 24.15 -20.13 25.60
C ALA A 179 24.19 -19.54 27.03
N GLY A 180 23.22 -19.88 27.90
CA GLY A 180 23.16 -19.42 29.30
C GLY A 180 22.89 -17.93 29.48
N LYS A 181 22.45 -17.23 28.41
CA LYS A 181 22.02 -15.84 28.48
C LYS A 181 20.49 -15.82 28.59
N ASN A 182 20.01 -15.80 29.82
CA ASN A 182 18.61 -15.49 30.14
C ASN A 182 18.34 -13.99 29.93
#